data_AF-A0A3L7VWK6-F1
#
_entry.id   AF-A0A3L7VWK6-F1
#
_cell.length_a   1.000
_cell.length_b   1.000
_cell.length_c   1.000
_cell.angle_alpha   90.00
_cell.angle_beta   90.00
_cell.angle_gamma   90.00
#
_symmetry.space_group_name_H-M   'P 1'
#
loop_
_entity.id
_entity.type
_entity.pdbx_description
1 polymer ?
#
loop_
_entity_poly.entity_id
_entity_poly.type
_entity_poly.pdbx_seq_one_letter_code
_entity_poly.pdbx_strand_id
1 'polypeptide(L)'
;MTLRDGDRRSATEQLELPLDQPPAPPTTGKVLRTAAIAPTPPRIPAGDQRLIRALGAGALVAGVATIGGALSIDPVVDQTRALLVAAALALTVALGLTALLLLRSFRGHPGLWRVRRRRCVRRGLFAGALVGGYLALRIIGLGGPTGLLIAVLLVAVAEAAISRSEIDSV
;
A
#
# COMPACT_ATOMS: atom_id res chain seq x y z
N MET A 1 -22.15 -52.93 -42.48
CA MET A 1 -22.07 -51.79 -41.56
C MET A 1 -21.82 -52.36 -40.16
N THR A 2 -20.59 -52.19 -39.67
CA THR A 2 -20.08 -52.29 -38.28
C THR A 2 -20.64 -53.35 -37.31
N LEU A 3 -19.75 -54.30 -37.00
CA LEU A 3 -19.49 -55.06 -35.76
C LEU A 3 -19.90 -54.33 -34.45
N ARG A 4 -20.11 -54.94 -33.28
CA ARG A 4 -20.43 -56.28 -32.73
C ARG A 4 -20.07 -56.16 -31.23
N ASP A 5 -20.94 -56.70 -30.37
CA ASP A 5 -20.73 -57.24 -29.01
C ASP A 5 -19.57 -56.74 -28.13
N GLY A 6 -19.87 -56.54 -26.84
CA GLY A 6 -18.97 -57.12 -25.83
C GLY A 6 -18.72 -56.39 -24.52
N ASP A 7 -19.65 -55.58 -24.00
CA ASP A 7 -19.53 -55.02 -22.65
C ASP A 7 -19.88 -56.06 -21.56
N ARG A 8 -19.07 -57.13 -21.46
CA ARG A 8 -19.02 -58.05 -20.30
C ARG A 8 -17.69 -58.78 -20.27
N ARG A 9 -16.63 -58.20 -19.70
CA ARG A 9 -15.55 -58.97 -19.05
C ARG A 9 -15.11 -58.31 -17.75
N SER A 10 -15.58 -58.96 -16.70
CA SER A 10 -15.13 -58.96 -15.30
C SER A 10 -13.62 -58.77 -15.15
N ALA A 11 -13.25 -57.86 -14.24
CA ALA A 11 -11.90 -57.55 -13.78
C ALA A 11 -11.29 -58.71 -12.96
N THR A 12 -11.25 -59.90 -13.54
CA THR A 12 -10.54 -61.08 -13.03
C THR A 12 -9.12 -61.21 -13.60
N GLU A 13 -8.62 -60.22 -14.34
CA GLU A 13 -7.23 -60.12 -14.81
C GLU A 13 -6.32 -59.34 -13.82
N GLN A 14 -6.54 -59.52 -12.52
CA GLN A 14 -5.73 -58.90 -11.46
C GLN A 14 -4.74 -59.86 -10.77
N LEU A 15 -4.56 -61.07 -11.29
CA LEU A 15 -3.71 -62.09 -10.67
C LEU A 15 -2.82 -62.76 -11.71
N GLU A 16 -1.71 -62.11 -12.05
CA GLU A 16 -0.48 -62.75 -12.52
C GLU A 16 0.62 -61.67 -12.62
N LEU A 17 1.14 -61.26 -11.46
CA LEU A 17 2.40 -60.51 -11.37
C LEU A 17 3.52 -61.50 -10.99
N PRO A 18 4.53 -61.73 -11.84
CA PRO A 18 5.73 -62.45 -11.45
C PRO A 18 6.52 -61.65 -10.41
N LEU A 19 6.47 -62.10 -9.16
CA LEU A 19 7.24 -61.60 -8.03
C LEU A 19 8.67 -62.17 -8.10
N ASP A 20 9.50 -61.73 -9.04
CA ASP A 20 10.95 -62.06 -9.05
C ASP A 20 11.76 -61.11 -9.95
N GLN A 21 11.67 -59.79 -9.72
CA GLN A 21 12.60 -58.85 -10.33
C GLN A 21 13.33 -58.03 -9.25
N PRO A 22 14.62 -58.29 -9.00
CA PRO A 22 15.41 -57.46 -8.08
C PRO A 22 15.56 -56.04 -8.66
N PRO A 23 15.49 -54.97 -7.82
CA PRO A 23 15.55 -53.60 -8.31
C PRO A 23 16.93 -53.30 -8.92
N ALA A 24 16.93 -52.80 -10.16
CA ALA A 24 18.12 -52.31 -10.82
C ALA A 24 18.78 -51.18 -10.00
N PRO A 25 20.13 -51.10 -9.94
CA PRO A 25 20.82 -50.05 -9.20
C PRO A 25 20.43 -48.67 -9.75
N PRO A 26 20.32 -47.63 -8.91
CA PRO A 26 19.92 -46.31 -9.36
C PRO A 26 20.95 -45.79 -10.34
N THR A 27 20.55 -45.64 -11.60
CA THR A 27 21.27 -44.85 -12.57
C THR A 27 21.43 -43.46 -11.95
N THR A 28 22.67 -43.04 -11.70
CA THR A 28 23.04 -41.70 -11.25
C THR A 28 22.63 -40.70 -12.32
N GLY A 29 21.32 -40.44 -12.42
CA GLY A 29 20.76 -39.33 -13.14
C GLY A 29 21.28 -38.09 -12.46
N LYS A 30 22.07 -37.30 -13.20
CA LYS A 30 22.36 -35.92 -12.85
C LYS A 30 21.04 -35.28 -12.41
N VAL A 31 20.88 -35.10 -11.10
CA VAL A 31 19.87 -34.22 -10.55
C VAL A 31 20.28 -32.85 -11.07
N LEU A 32 19.66 -32.44 -12.18
CA LEU A 32 19.58 -31.04 -12.55
C LEU A 32 18.92 -30.39 -11.34
N ARG A 33 19.75 -29.87 -10.44
CA ARG A 33 19.34 -28.85 -9.49
C ARG A 33 18.92 -27.69 -10.38
N THR A 34 17.66 -27.70 -10.80
CA THR A 34 16.95 -26.50 -11.21
C THR A 34 17.04 -25.62 -9.98
N ALA A 35 18.08 -24.78 -9.91
CA ALA A 35 18.12 -23.70 -8.97
C ALA A 35 16.82 -22.95 -9.23
N ALA A 36 15.87 -23.07 -8.30
CA ALA A 36 14.64 -22.31 -8.36
C ALA A 36 15.08 -20.85 -8.46
N ILE A 37 15.01 -20.30 -9.66
CA ILE A 37 15.25 -18.88 -9.87
C ILE A 37 14.22 -18.22 -8.98
N ALA A 38 14.70 -17.60 -7.88
CA ALA A 38 13.83 -16.89 -6.97
C ALA A 38 12.96 -15.95 -7.84
N PRO A 39 11.62 -16.03 -7.73
CA PRO A 39 10.76 -15.22 -8.56
C PRO A 39 11.22 -13.77 -8.41
N THR A 40 11.52 -13.14 -9.54
CA THR A 40 12.06 -11.78 -9.56
C THR A 40 11.15 -10.91 -8.70
N PRO A 41 11.68 -10.17 -7.70
CA PRO A 41 10.82 -9.43 -6.80
C PRO A 41 9.93 -8.50 -7.61
N PRO A 42 8.62 -8.41 -7.28
CA PRO A 42 7.68 -7.62 -8.05
C PRO A 42 8.20 -6.17 -8.13
N ARG A 43 8.57 -5.75 -9.34
CA ARG A 43 9.12 -4.41 -9.58
C ARG A 43 7.96 -3.42 -9.63
N ILE A 44 8.07 -2.34 -8.86
CA ILE A 44 7.12 -1.23 -8.92
C ILE A 44 7.15 -0.65 -10.36
N PRO A 45 6.01 -0.48 -11.03
CA PRO A 45 5.95 0.13 -12.36
C PRO A 45 6.66 1.50 -12.38
N ALA A 46 7.36 1.82 -13.47
CA ALA A 46 8.20 3.03 -13.55
C ALA A 46 7.41 4.33 -13.32
N GLY A 47 6.13 4.38 -13.75
CA GLY A 47 5.25 5.53 -13.50
C GLY A 47 4.98 5.77 -12.01
N ASP A 48 4.81 4.72 -11.23
CA ASP A 48 4.54 4.83 -9.79
C ASP A 48 5.80 5.17 -8.99
N GLN A 49 6.97 4.72 -9.46
CA GLN A 49 8.25 5.16 -8.89
C GLN A 49 8.45 6.66 -9.07
N ARG A 50 8.13 7.19 -10.26
CA ARG A 50 8.19 8.64 -10.53
C ARG A 50 7.22 9.41 -9.65
N LEU A 51 6.00 8.89 -9.46
CA LEU A 51 5.02 9.49 -8.55
C LEU A 51 5.53 9.54 -7.12
N ILE A 52 6.00 8.42 -6.56
CA ILE A 52 6.49 8.37 -5.16
C ILE A 52 7.67 9.34 -4.98
N ARG A 53 8.57 9.40 -5.96
CA ARG A 53 9.68 10.36 -5.94
C ARG A 53 9.20 11.80 -6.03
N ALA A 54 8.23 12.11 -6.88
CA ALA A 54 7.65 13.44 -7.01
C ALA A 54 6.94 13.89 -5.72
N LEU A 55 6.17 12.98 -5.10
CA LEU A 55 5.54 13.23 -3.79
C LEU A 55 6.60 13.46 -2.71
N GLY A 56 7.65 12.63 -2.67
CA GLY A 56 8.76 12.78 -1.73
C GLY A 56 9.52 14.09 -1.93
N ALA A 57 9.83 14.46 -3.18
CA ALA A 57 10.48 15.72 -3.51
C ALA A 57 9.60 16.92 -3.14
N GLY A 58 8.30 16.87 -3.46
CA GLY A 58 7.34 17.89 -3.06
C GLY A 58 7.25 18.05 -1.55
N ALA A 59 7.25 16.94 -0.80
CA ALA A 59 7.27 16.97 0.65
C ALA A 59 8.54 17.62 1.21
N LEU A 60 9.70 17.33 0.60
CA LEU A 60 10.97 17.95 0.99
C LEU A 60 10.97 19.45 0.73
N VAL A 61 10.54 19.89 -0.45
CA VAL A 61 10.46 21.32 -0.81
C VAL A 61 9.53 22.07 0.16
N ALA A 62 8.34 21.51 0.40
CA ALA A 62 7.39 22.09 1.35
C ALA A 62 7.95 22.10 2.78
N GLY A 63 8.71 21.05 3.16
CA GLY A 63 9.36 20.95 4.47
C GLY A 63 10.41 22.03 4.67
N VAL A 64 11.27 22.27 3.68
CA VAL A 64 12.26 23.36 3.71
C VAL A 64 11.57 24.72 3.81
N ALA A 65 10.53 24.96 3.01
CA ALA A 65 9.75 26.20 3.08
C ALA A 65 9.11 26.39 4.47
N THR A 66 8.59 25.31 5.06
CA THR A 66 8.02 25.32 6.41
C THR A 66 9.07 25.67 7.46
N ILE A 67 10.25 25.05 7.41
CA ILE A 67 11.36 25.32 8.34
C ILE A 67 11.80 26.78 8.21
N GLY A 68 12.04 27.25 6.99
CA GLY A 68 12.44 28.65 6.75
C GLY A 68 11.39 29.64 7.25
N GLY A 69 10.11 29.37 6.99
CA GLY A 69 9.01 30.19 7.49
C GLY A 69 8.88 30.17 9.01
N ALA A 70 8.96 29.00 9.64
CA ALA A 70 8.83 28.84 11.09
C ALA A 70 9.95 29.55 11.86
N LEU A 71 11.15 29.64 11.27
CA LEU A 71 12.29 30.34 11.88
C LEU A 71 12.28 31.85 11.64
N SER A 72 11.48 32.35 10.69
CA SER A 72 11.55 33.74 10.23
C SER A 72 10.27 34.56 10.45
N ILE A 73 9.13 33.91 10.72
CA ILE A 73 7.82 34.55 10.82
C ILE A 73 7.31 34.45 12.25
N ASP A 74 7.01 35.61 12.85
CA ASP A 74 6.26 35.68 14.10
C ASP A 74 4.75 35.55 13.82
N PRO A 75 4.09 34.48 14.28
CA PRO A 75 2.68 34.24 14.02
C PRO A 75 1.74 35.24 14.73
N VAL A 76 2.22 35.97 15.74
CA VAL A 76 1.43 37.00 16.44
C VAL A 76 1.40 38.29 15.63
N VAL A 77 2.50 38.60 14.94
CA VAL A 77 2.67 39.85 14.19
C VAL A 77 2.19 39.72 12.74
N ASP A 78 2.46 38.59 12.08
CA ASP A 78 2.12 38.37 10.67
C ASP A 78 1.36 37.05 10.47
N GLN A 79 0.07 37.08 10.83
CA GLN A 79 -0.83 35.93 10.76
C GLN A 79 -0.97 35.37 9.34
N THR A 80 -1.01 36.22 8.32
CA THR A 80 -1.17 35.78 6.93
C THR A 80 0.00 34.93 6.48
N ARG A 81 1.23 35.37 6.75
CA ARG A 81 2.42 34.56 6.44
C ARG A 81 2.49 33.30 7.28
N ALA A 82 2.09 33.36 8.55
CA ALA A 82 2.01 32.18 9.41
C ALA A 82 1.01 31.12 8.89
N LEU A 83 -0.12 31.54 8.32
CA LEU A 83 -1.08 30.63 7.67
C LEU A 83 -0.48 29.95 6.44
N LEU A 84 0.34 30.66 5.65
CA LEU A 84 1.07 30.05 4.53
C LEU A 84 2.08 29.00 5.02
N VAL A 85 2.77 29.25 6.13
CA VAL A 85 3.67 28.27 6.76
C VAL A 85 2.88 27.05 7.27
N ALA A 86 1.73 27.27 7.89
CA ALA A 86 0.83 26.19 8.30
C ALA A 86 0.35 25.34 7.09
N ALA A 87 0.02 25.99 5.97
CA ALA A 87 -0.36 25.31 4.75
C ALA A 87 0.82 24.53 4.13
N ALA A 88 2.03 25.08 4.16
CA ALA A 88 3.24 24.38 3.73
C ALA A 88 3.47 23.13 4.59
N LEU A 89 3.32 23.22 5.91
CA LEU A 89 3.43 22.07 6.83
C LEU A 89 2.36 21.01 6.51
N ALA A 90 1.12 21.43 6.30
CA ALA A 90 0.02 20.53 5.92
C ALA A 90 0.36 19.75 4.66
N LEU A 91 0.94 20.43 3.67
CA LEU A 91 1.35 19.86 2.40
C LEU A 91 2.54 18.90 2.56
N THR A 92 3.53 19.24 3.38
CA THR A 92 4.64 18.34 3.76
C THR A 92 4.11 17.04 4.36
N VAL A 93 3.20 17.14 5.33
CA VAL A 93 2.60 15.98 6.00
C VAL A 93 1.80 15.14 5.00
N ALA A 94 0.93 15.78 4.20
CA ALA A 94 0.10 15.09 3.24
C ALA A 94 0.91 14.34 2.18
N LEU A 95 1.89 15.01 1.56
CA LEU A 95 2.72 14.40 0.53
C LEU A 95 3.65 13.34 1.10
N GLY A 96 4.29 13.61 2.24
CA GLY A 96 5.20 12.69 2.91
C GLY A 96 4.52 11.40 3.36
N LEU A 97 3.38 11.50 4.06
CA LEU A 97 2.59 10.33 4.46
C LEU A 97 2.06 9.57 3.25
N THR A 98 1.57 10.27 2.21
CA THR A 98 1.09 9.60 1.00
C THR A 98 2.21 8.79 0.34
N ALA A 99 3.41 9.36 0.19
CA ALA A 99 4.56 8.67 -0.39
C ALA A 99 4.95 7.42 0.43
N LEU A 100 5.02 7.55 1.77
CA LEU A 100 5.35 6.46 2.68
C LEU A 100 4.31 5.34 2.67
N LEU A 101 3.03 5.70 2.73
CA LEU A 101 1.93 4.73 2.71
C LEU A 101 1.85 3.98 1.38
N LEU A 102 2.10 4.66 0.26
CA LEU A 102 2.19 4.02 -1.05
C LEU A 102 3.35 3.02 -1.08
N LEU A 103 4.55 3.44 -0.66
CA LEU A 103 5.72 2.57 -0.63
C LEU A 103 5.49 1.33 0.26
N ARG A 104 4.87 1.51 1.43
CA ARG A 104 4.54 0.41 2.35
C ARG A 104 3.48 -0.52 1.76
N SER A 105 2.46 0.02 1.10
CA SER A 105 1.41 -0.77 0.46
C SER A 105 1.96 -1.67 -0.66
N PHE A 106 2.91 -1.16 -1.46
CA PHE A 106 3.55 -1.93 -2.52
C PHE A 106 4.39 -3.09 -1.98
N ARG A 107 5.13 -2.89 -0.88
CA ARG A 107 5.94 -3.94 -0.26
C ARG A 107 5.09 -5.06 0.35
N GLY A 108 3.90 -4.75 0.87
CA GLY A 108 3.02 -5.72 1.52
C GLY A 108 2.15 -6.52 0.55
N HIS A 109 1.53 -5.85 -0.44
CA HIS A 109 0.53 -6.48 -1.31
C HIS A 109 0.60 -5.94 -2.76
N PRO A 110 1.53 -6.44 -3.59
CA PRO A 110 1.76 -5.91 -4.94
C PRO A 110 0.57 -6.11 -5.90
N GLY A 111 -0.35 -7.05 -5.63
CA GLY A 111 -1.51 -7.32 -6.50
C GLY A 111 -2.71 -6.38 -6.31
N LEU A 112 -2.85 -5.72 -5.15
CA LEU A 112 -4.02 -4.90 -4.81
C LEU A 112 -3.71 -3.40 -4.74
N TRP A 113 -2.58 -2.98 -5.30
CA TRP A 113 -2.01 -1.66 -5.10
C TRP A 113 -2.86 -0.51 -5.68
N ARG A 114 -3.52 -0.71 -6.83
CA ARG A 114 -4.35 0.34 -7.46
C ARG A 114 -5.56 0.71 -6.61
N VAL A 115 -6.22 -0.29 -6.02
CA VAL A 115 -7.38 -0.10 -5.13
C VAL A 115 -6.93 0.60 -3.84
N ARG A 116 -5.77 0.22 -3.30
CA ARG A 116 -5.22 0.81 -2.07
C ARG A 116 -4.64 2.22 -2.25
N ARG A 117 -4.28 2.62 -3.48
CA ARG A 117 -3.75 3.97 -3.78
C ARG A 117 -4.68 5.09 -3.32
N ARG A 118 -6.00 4.94 -3.53
CA ARG A 118 -7.00 5.92 -3.09
C ARG A 118 -7.00 6.08 -1.56
N ARG A 119 -6.94 4.96 -0.83
CA ARG A 119 -6.87 4.97 0.65
C ARG A 119 -5.60 5.64 1.16
N CYS A 120 -4.44 5.40 0.53
CA CYS A 120 -3.18 6.05 0.91
C CYS A 120 -3.23 7.58 0.73
N VAL A 121 -3.72 8.04 -0.42
CA VAL A 121 -3.88 9.49 -0.69
C VAL A 121 -4.86 10.12 0.29
N ARG A 122 -6.02 9.48 0.51
CA ARG A 122 -7.04 9.94 1.45
C ARG A 122 -6.49 10.11 2.87
N ARG A 123 -5.74 9.12 3.37
CA ARG A 123 -5.10 9.17 4.70
C ARG A 123 -4.07 10.28 4.80
N GLY A 124 -3.25 10.47 3.76
CA GLY A 124 -2.30 11.57 3.71
C GLY A 124 -2.99 12.93 3.77
N LEU A 125 -4.05 13.13 2.96
CA LEU A 125 -4.84 14.35 2.95
C LEU A 125 -5.50 14.62 4.30
N PHE A 126 -6.11 13.61 4.94
CA PHE A 126 -6.70 13.76 6.27
C PHE A 126 -5.66 14.16 7.32
N ALA A 127 -4.50 13.51 7.33
CA ALA A 127 -3.43 13.85 8.27
C ALA A 127 -2.89 15.27 8.04
N GLY A 128 -2.65 15.67 6.79
CA GLY A 128 -2.23 17.02 6.45
C GLY A 128 -3.28 18.07 6.83
N ALA A 129 -4.55 17.82 6.52
CA ALA A 129 -5.66 18.71 6.88
C ALA A 129 -5.83 18.85 8.39
N LEU A 130 -5.66 17.77 9.16
CA LEU A 130 -5.69 17.82 10.62
C LEU A 130 -4.56 18.70 11.17
N VAL A 131 -3.31 18.45 10.74
CA VAL A 131 -2.15 19.20 11.23
C VAL A 131 -2.24 20.68 10.83
N GLY A 132 -2.49 20.96 9.55
CA GLY A 132 -2.58 22.32 9.01
C GLY A 132 -3.78 23.09 9.53
N GLY A 133 -4.95 22.46 9.56
CA GLY A 133 -6.20 23.06 10.05
C GLY A 133 -6.12 23.39 11.53
N TYR A 134 -5.54 22.50 12.34
CA TYR A 134 -5.28 22.81 13.75
C TYR A 134 -4.33 23.99 13.91
N LEU A 135 -3.22 24.02 13.17
CA LEU A 135 -2.27 25.13 13.23
C LEU A 135 -2.94 26.45 12.82
N ALA A 136 -3.75 26.45 11.75
CA ALA A 136 -4.48 27.61 11.29
C ALA A 136 -5.47 28.14 12.35
N LEU A 137 -6.26 27.26 12.96
CA LEU A 137 -7.15 27.63 14.06
C LEU A 137 -6.38 28.16 15.26
N ARG A 138 -5.19 27.60 15.54
CA ARG A 138 -4.34 28.07 16.64
C ARG A 138 -3.76 29.46 16.38
N ILE A 139 -3.34 29.75 15.14
CA ILE A 139 -2.82 31.06 14.71
C ILE A 139 -3.90 32.14 14.83
N ILE A 140 -5.15 31.81 14.49
CA ILE A 140 -6.30 32.74 14.57
C ILE A 140 -6.87 32.82 16.01
N GLY A 141 -6.32 32.05 16.97
CA GLY A 141 -6.73 32.09 18.38
C GLY A 141 -8.00 31.29 18.72
N LEU A 142 -8.52 30.50 17.77
CA LEU A 142 -9.74 29.69 17.92
C LEU A 142 -9.45 28.22 18.31
N GLY A 143 -8.20 27.77 18.21
CA GLY A 143 -7.80 26.38 18.43
C GLY A 143 -7.36 26.07 19.86
N GLY A 144 -8.03 25.11 20.51
CA GLY A 144 -7.63 24.48 21.77
C GLY A 144 -7.34 22.97 21.63
N PRO A 145 -6.63 22.34 22.59
CA PRO A 145 -6.24 20.93 22.50
C PRO A 145 -7.44 19.97 22.48
N THR A 146 -8.53 20.33 23.16
CA THR A 146 -9.81 19.59 23.12
C THR A 146 -10.43 19.61 21.72
N GLY A 147 -10.37 20.73 21.01
CA GLY A 147 -10.84 20.83 19.62
C GLY A 147 -10.06 19.92 18.67
N LEU A 148 -8.74 19.77 18.87
CA LEU A 148 -7.92 18.83 18.11
C LEU A 148 -8.38 17.39 18.33
N LEU A 149 -8.62 16.99 19.59
CA LEU A 149 -9.07 15.63 19.90
C LEU A 149 -10.41 15.31 19.22
N ILE A 150 -11.34 16.25 19.24
CA ILE A 150 -12.64 16.11 18.56
C ILE A 150 -12.43 15.99 17.04
N ALA A 151 -11.59 16.84 16.44
CA ALA A 151 -11.30 16.78 15.01
C ALA A 151 -10.66 15.44 14.61
N VAL A 152 -9.69 14.95 15.38
CA VAL A 152 -9.06 13.64 15.16
C VAL A 152 -10.10 12.52 15.25
N LEU A 153 -10.98 12.56 16.26
CA LEU A 153 -12.06 11.58 16.42
C LEU A 153 -13.01 11.59 15.21
N LEU A 154 -13.46 12.76 14.77
CA LEU A 154 -14.34 12.90 13.60
C LEU A 154 -13.68 12.41 12.32
N VAL A 155 -12.39 12.71 12.12
CA VAL A 155 -11.65 12.21 10.96
C VAL A 155 -11.49 10.69 11.00
N ALA A 156 -11.23 10.10 12.18
CA ALA A 156 -11.17 8.66 12.34
C ALA A 156 -12.53 8.00 12.04
N VAL A 157 -13.63 8.59 12.53
CA VAL A 157 -15.00 8.13 12.25
C VAL A 157 -15.32 8.23 10.76
N ALA A 158 -15.00 9.37 10.12
CA ALA A 158 -15.20 9.55 8.68
C ALA A 158 -14.35 8.55 7.87
N GLU A 159 -13.10 8.32 8.27
CA GLU A 159 -12.25 7.33 7.62
C GLU A 159 -12.83 5.92 7.74
N ALA A 160 -13.35 5.56 8.91
CA ALA A 160 -13.99 4.26 9.15
C ALA A 160 -15.27 4.10 8.32
N ALA A 161 -16.14 5.11 8.30
CA ALA A 161 -17.38 5.11 7.52
C ALA A 161 -17.11 4.96 6.02
N ILE A 162 -16.18 5.75 5.47
CA ILE A 162 -15.82 5.70 4.04
C ILE A 162 -15.11 4.38 3.70
N SER A 163 -14.30 3.85 4.61
CA SER A 163 -13.63 2.55 4.39
C SER A 163 -14.62 1.39 4.35
N ARG A 164 -15.71 1.47 5.13
CA ARG A 164 -16.81 0.49 5.09
C ARG A 164 -17.57 0.54 3.76
N SER A 165 -17.98 1.73 3.32
CA SER A 165 -18.70 1.88 2.04
C SER A 165 -17.91 1.41 0.82
N GLU A 166 -16.58 1.51 0.87
CA GLU A 166 -15.69 1.05 -0.21
C GLU A 166 -15.52 -0.48 -0.24
N ILE A 167 -15.83 -1.19 0.86
CA ILE A 167 -15.87 -2.65 0.91
C ILE A 167 -17.21 -3.16 0.40
N ASP A 168 -18.31 -2.48 0.74
CA ASP A 168 -19.66 -2.88 0.35
C ASP A 168 -19.97 -2.60 -1.15
N SER A 169 -19.15 -1.79 -1.83
CA SER A 169 -19.32 -1.44 -3.25
C SER A 169 -18.58 -2.34 -4.25
N VAL A 170 -17.87 -3.37 -3.77
CA VAL A 170 -17.06 -4.32 -4.57
C VAL A 170 -17.72 -5.69 -4.54
#